data_AF-A0A3B4Z8Q9-F1
#
_entry.id   AF-A0A3B4Z8Q9-F1
#
_cell.length_a   1.000
_cell.length_b   1.000
_cell.length_c   1.000
_cell.angle_alpha   90.00
_cell.angle_beta   90.00
_cell.angle_gamma   90.00
#
_symmetry.space_group_name_H-M   'P 1'
#
loop_
_entity.id
_entity.type
_entity.pdbx_description
1 polymer ?
#
loop_
_entity_poly.entity_id
_entity_poly.type
_entity_poly.pdbx_seq_one_letter_code
_entity_poly.pdbx_strand_id
1 'polypeptide(L)'
;MGKKSPKTLKDLMDTSVHSGRRAERQWTYQTCTEFGFYETCEDAACPFSGMLTLHAQTKLCTAVFGVSQHSLPARIAFTNNYYGGDNPRTHRVLYVNGGIDPWKELSVVRDGTEEGEEAQTVFIKDTAHCADMASRRFTDRHSLRRARQEIEKHVARWLKTAAEEKAENRTV
;
A
#
# COMPACT_ATOMS: atom_id res chain seq x y z
N MET A 1 5.70 14.17 -26.42
CA MET A 1 6.34 14.28 -25.08
C MET A 1 5.40 15.00 -24.12
N GLY A 2 4.79 14.28 -23.18
CA GLY A 2 3.91 14.88 -22.16
C GLY A 2 4.70 15.66 -21.13
N LYS A 3 4.79 16.98 -21.30
CA LYS A 3 5.24 17.86 -20.22
C LYS A 3 4.15 17.84 -19.15
N LYS A 4 4.43 17.30 -17.96
CA LYS A 4 3.58 17.54 -16.78
C LYS A 4 3.45 19.06 -16.58
N SER A 5 2.31 19.51 -16.06
CA SER A 5 2.01 20.94 -15.99
C SER A 5 3.11 21.70 -15.21
N PRO A 6 3.49 22.92 -15.63
CA PRO A 6 4.45 23.75 -14.89
C PRO A 6 4.07 23.97 -13.42
N LYS A 7 2.76 23.93 -13.12
CA LYS A 7 2.22 24.04 -11.77
C LYS A 7 2.58 22.84 -10.91
N THR A 8 2.45 21.61 -11.42
CA THR A 8 2.77 20.38 -10.67
C THR A 8 4.23 20.35 -10.25
N LEU A 9 5.14 20.73 -11.15
CA LEU A 9 6.56 20.76 -10.83
C LEU A 9 6.87 21.84 -9.78
N LYS A 10 6.30 23.05 -9.94
CA LYS A 10 6.47 24.14 -8.97
C LYS A 10 6.00 23.74 -7.58
N ASP A 11 4.85 23.07 -7.51
CA ASP A 11 4.25 22.66 -6.24
C ASP A 11 5.08 21.58 -5.53
N LEU A 12 5.67 20.63 -6.27
CA LEU A 12 6.56 19.61 -5.70
C LEU A 12 7.94 20.16 -5.31
N MET A 13 8.37 21.26 -5.93
CA MET A 13 9.62 21.95 -5.58
C MET A 13 9.51 22.78 -4.30
N ASP A 14 8.31 23.08 -3.84
CA ASP A 14 8.09 23.84 -2.62
C ASP A 14 8.49 23.02 -1.37
N THR A 15 9.50 23.50 -0.66
CA THR A 15 10.01 22.89 0.59
C THR A 15 9.51 23.61 1.84
N SER A 16 8.58 24.56 1.72
CA SER A 16 7.99 25.25 2.86
C SER A 16 7.21 24.29 3.76
N VAL A 17 7.44 24.40 5.06
CA VAL A 17 6.75 23.58 6.08
C VAL A 17 5.25 23.85 6.12
N HIS A 18 4.84 25.06 5.74
CA HIS A 18 3.43 25.49 5.69
C HIS A 18 2.76 25.23 4.33
N SER A 19 3.45 24.57 3.39
CA SER A 19 2.86 24.23 2.10
C SER A 19 1.70 23.26 2.27
N GLY A 20 0.56 23.58 1.65
CA GLY A 20 -0.62 22.70 1.63
C GLY A 20 -0.38 21.37 0.89
N ARG A 21 0.69 21.28 0.08
CA ARG A 21 1.06 20.07 -0.70
C ARG A 21 2.27 19.34 -0.13
N ARG A 22 2.67 19.65 1.10
CA ARG A 22 3.79 18.97 1.79
C ARG A 22 3.69 17.45 1.70
N ALA A 23 2.56 16.86 2.10
CA ALA A 23 2.36 15.42 2.15
C ALA A 23 2.60 14.75 0.79
N GLU A 24 2.16 15.38 -0.29
CA GLU A 24 2.37 14.89 -1.66
C GLU A 24 3.85 14.92 -2.05
N ARG A 25 4.60 15.97 -1.65
CA ARG A 25 6.04 16.01 -1.89
C ARG A 25 6.76 14.88 -1.15
N GLN A 26 6.41 14.63 0.12
CA GLN A 26 6.99 13.53 0.90
C GLN A 26 6.65 12.17 0.27
N TRP A 27 5.40 11.95 -0.10
CA TRP A 27 4.96 10.73 -0.78
C TRP A 27 5.70 10.51 -2.11
N THR A 28 5.82 11.57 -2.92
CA THR A 28 6.53 11.50 -4.20
C THR A 28 8.02 11.18 -3.98
N TYR A 29 8.63 11.71 -2.91
CA TYR A 29 10.00 11.37 -2.57
C TYR A 29 10.15 9.88 -2.26
N GLN A 30 9.29 9.31 -1.39
CA GLN A 30 9.31 7.88 -1.08
C GLN A 30 9.05 7.01 -2.32
N THR A 31 8.11 7.39 -3.18
CA THR A 31 7.92 6.72 -4.47
C THR A 31 9.18 6.76 -5.34
N CYS A 32 9.91 7.87 -5.32
CA CYS A 32 11.16 8.06 -6.03
C CYS A 32 12.40 7.46 -5.37
N THR A 33 12.32 6.93 -4.15
CA THR A 33 13.48 6.38 -3.45
C THR A 33 13.30 4.98 -2.92
N GLU A 34 12.06 4.49 -2.81
CA GLU A 34 11.72 3.24 -2.13
C GLU A 34 10.63 2.45 -2.84
N PHE A 35 9.45 3.05 -3.08
CA PHE A 35 8.24 2.28 -3.40
C PHE A 35 7.96 2.08 -4.89
N GLY A 36 8.26 3.08 -5.74
CA GLY A 36 8.00 2.98 -7.18
C GLY A 36 6.53 2.87 -7.58
N PHE A 37 5.60 3.41 -6.79
CA PHE A 37 4.15 3.40 -7.08
C PHE A 37 3.82 4.39 -8.20
N TYR A 38 4.05 3.98 -9.45
CA TYR A 38 3.77 4.78 -10.63
C TYR A 38 2.56 4.26 -11.38
N GLU A 39 1.53 5.10 -11.54
CA GLU A 39 0.37 4.78 -12.34
C GLU A 39 0.64 5.07 -13.82
N THR A 40 0.44 4.06 -14.67
CA THR A 40 0.65 4.14 -16.11
C THR A 40 -0.61 3.72 -16.87
N CYS A 41 -0.76 4.24 -18.08
CA CYS A 41 -1.90 3.96 -18.94
C CYS A 41 -1.45 3.81 -20.41
N GLU A 42 -0.34 3.10 -20.62
CA GLU A 42 0.27 2.94 -21.95
C GLU A 42 -0.48 1.94 -22.83
N ASP A 43 -1.31 1.09 -22.22
CA ASP A 43 -2.15 0.10 -22.91
C ASP A 43 -3.32 0.78 -23.64
N ALA A 44 -3.63 0.33 -24.86
CA ALA A 44 -4.72 0.86 -25.67
C ALA A 44 -6.12 0.62 -25.08
N ALA A 45 -6.29 -0.38 -24.22
CA ALA A 45 -7.52 -0.65 -23.49
C ALA A 45 -7.72 0.28 -22.28
N CYS A 46 -6.69 0.99 -21.86
CA CYS A 46 -6.79 1.91 -20.73
C CYS A 46 -7.59 3.16 -21.14
N PRO A 47 -8.62 3.57 -20.38
CA PRO A 47 -9.52 4.65 -20.77
C PRO A 47 -8.93 6.06 -20.58
N PHE A 48 -7.72 6.18 -20.03
CA PHE A 48 -7.04 7.45 -19.80
C PHE A 48 -5.99 7.74 -20.87
N SER A 49 -5.26 8.85 -20.70
CA SER A 49 -4.25 9.26 -21.68
C SER A 49 -3.07 8.28 -21.72
N GLY A 50 -2.77 7.78 -22.92
CA GLY A 50 -1.53 7.04 -23.24
C GLY A 50 -0.22 7.79 -22.98
N MET A 51 -0.31 9.09 -22.61
CA MET A 51 0.85 9.88 -22.21
C MET A 51 1.26 9.67 -20.75
N LEU A 52 0.46 8.94 -19.97
CA LEU A 52 0.79 8.52 -18.61
C LEU A 52 1.73 7.31 -18.67
N THR A 53 3.00 7.57 -18.98
CA THR A 53 4.03 6.54 -19.10
C THR A 53 4.90 6.45 -17.86
N LEU A 54 5.54 5.30 -17.64
CA LEU A 54 6.52 5.13 -16.55
C LEU A 54 7.64 6.18 -16.65
N HIS A 55 8.12 6.46 -17.87
CA HIS A 55 9.12 7.49 -18.11
C HIS A 55 8.63 8.90 -17.71
N ALA A 56 7.38 9.25 -18.04
CA ALA A 56 6.81 10.54 -17.68
C ALA A 56 6.69 10.71 -16.15
N GLN A 57 6.38 9.63 -15.44
CA GLN A 57 6.28 9.61 -13.98
C GLN A 57 7.66 9.71 -13.31
N THR A 58 8.60 8.84 -13.69
CA THR A 58 9.95 8.75 -13.10
C THR A 58 10.82 9.98 -13.38
N LYS A 59 10.54 10.74 -14.46
CA LYS A 59 11.22 12.02 -14.74
C LYS A 59 11.07 13.05 -13.63
N LEU A 60 9.98 13.00 -12.86
CA LEU A 60 9.80 13.88 -11.70
C LEU A 60 10.84 13.61 -10.61
N CYS A 61 11.28 12.37 -10.43
CA CYS A 61 12.27 12.02 -9.41
C CYS A 61 13.59 12.76 -9.61
N THR A 62 14.05 12.79 -10.87
CA THR A 62 15.27 13.53 -11.24
C THR A 62 15.03 15.02 -11.17
N ALA A 63 13.89 15.49 -11.69
CA ALA A 63 13.61 16.92 -11.75
C ALA A 63 13.47 17.55 -10.36
N VAL A 64 12.77 16.92 -9.42
CA VAL A 64 12.44 17.48 -8.10
C VAL A 64 13.49 17.14 -7.04
N PHE A 65 14.05 15.93 -7.09
CA PHE A 65 14.89 15.41 -6.00
C PHE A 65 16.32 15.06 -6.43
N GLY A 66 16.67 15.22 -7.71
CA GLY A 66 17.96 14.79 -8.24
C GLY A 66 18.16 13.27 -8.23
N VAL A 67 17.10 12.49 -8.02
CA VAL A 67 17.21 11.02 -8.00
C VAL A 67 17.19 10.50 -9.43
N SER A 68 18.24 9.79 -9.82
CA SER A 68 18.35 9.18 -11.15
C SER A 68 17.31 8.07 -11.33
N GLN A 69 16.58 8.11 -12.45
CA GLN A 69 15.63 7.06 -12.83
C GLN A 69 16.30 5.69 -12.91
N HIS A 70 17.57 5.64 -13.33
CA HIS A 70 18.34 4.40 -13.44
C HIS A 70 18.62 3.75 -12.07
N SER A 71 18.55 4.52 -10.98
CA SER A 71 18.73 3.98 -9.62
C SER A 71 17.45 3.41 -9.02
N LEU A 72 16.28 3.73 -9.60
CA LEU A 72 14.97 3.32 -9.05
C LEU A 72 14.81 1.79 -8.94
N PRO A 73 15.14 0.98 -9.97
CA PRO A 73 14.94 -0.47 -9.87
C PRO A 73 15.70 -1.10 -8.72
N ALA A 74 16.95 -0.70 -8.49
CA ALA A 74 17.77 -1.23 -7.39
C ALA A 74 17.23 -0.82 -6.02
N ARG A 75 16.69 0.39 -5.90
CA ARG A 75 16.07 0.89 -4.67
C ARG A 75 14.76 0.17 -4.34
N ILE A 76 13.92 -0.03 -5.34
CA ILE A 76 12.67 -0.79 -5.21
C ILE A 76 12.98 -2.25 -4.85
N ALA A 77 13.97 -2.86 -5.51
CA ALA A 77 14.43 -4.20 -5.19
C ALA A 77 14.94 -4.30 -3.73
N PHE A 78 15.67 -3.29 -3.26
CA PHE A 78 16.10 -3.22 -1.87
C PHE A 78 14.90 -3.19 -0.92
N THR A 79 13.91 -2.31 -1.15
CA THR A 79 12.69 -2.22 -0.33
C THR A 79 11.94 -3.54 -0.30
N ASN A 80 11.71 -4.15 -1.47
CA ASN A 80 11.01 -5.43 -1.56
C ASN A 80 11.77 -6.55 -0.87
N ASN A 81 13.09 -6.61 -1.00
CA ASN A 81 13.90 -7.61 -0.31
C ASN A 81 13.91 -7.40 1.21
N TYR A 82 13.92 -6.14 1.66
CA TYR A 82 13.92 -5.79 3.08
C TYR A 82 12.59 -6.17 3.75
N TYR A 83 11.46 -5.86 3.12
CA TYR A 83 10.12 -6.10 3.68
C TYR A 83 9.49 -7.45 3.28
N GLY A 84 10.07 -8.16 2.29
CA GLY A 84 9.59 -9.45 1.80
C GLY A 84 8.58 -9.38 0.65
N GLY A 85 8.35 -8.20 0.07
CA GLY A 85 7.49 -8.03 -1.11
C GLY A 85 6.07 -8.53 -0.90
N ASP A 86 5.60 -9.38 -1.82
CA ASP A 86 4.29 -10.03 -1.79
C ASP A 86 4.26 -11.34 -0.96
N ASN A 87 5.40 -11.75 -0.39
CA ASN A 87 5.52 -12.89 0.52
C ASN A 87 6.31 -12.51 1.79
N PRO A 88 5.81 -11.57 2.60
CA PRO A 88 6.52 -11.09 3.77
C PRO A 88 6.42 -12.09 4.93
N ARG A 89 7.51 -12.23 5.69
CA ARG A 89 7.51 -13.02 6.93
C ARG A 89 6.96 -12.20 8.08
N THR A 90 5.65 -12.27 8.29
CA THR A 90 4.95 -11.46 9.31
C THR A 90 4.18 -12.29 10.32
N HIS A 91 4.31 -11.93 11.59
CA HIS A 91 3.56 -12.51 12.69
C HIS A 91 2.42 -11.59 13.15
N ARG A 92 1.21 -12.13 13.32
CA ARG A 92 0.00 -11.38 13.74
C ARG A 92 -0.31 -10.16 12.87
N VAL A 93 -0.30 -10.34 11.55
CA VAL A 93 -0.68 -9.33 10.55
C VAL A 93 -1.84 -9.86 9.69
N LEU A 94 -2.85 -9.02 9.47
CA LEU A 94 -3.93 -9.26 8.51
C LEU A 94 -3.72 -8.38 7.27
N TYR A 95 -3.74 -9.01 6.10
CA TYR A 95 -3.73 -8.31 4.81
C TYR A 95 -5.15 -8.23 4.26
N VAL A 96 -5.82 -7.10 4.51
CA VAL A 96 -7.22 -6.89 4.11
C VAL A 96 -7.26 -6.19 2.75
N ASN A 97 -7.93 -6.80 1.78
CA ASN A 97 -7.95 -6.32 0.40
C ASN A 97 -9.38 -6.18 -0.14
N GLY A 98 -9.69 -5.04 -0.73
CA GLY A 98 -10.94 -4.80 -1.46
C GLY A 98 -10.88 -5.32 -2.89
N GLY A 99 -11.89 -6.05 -3.35
CA GLY A 99 -11.84 -6.70 -4.68
C GLY A 99 -11.89 -5.75 -5.87
N ILE A 100 -12.41 -4.53 -5.69
CA ILE A 100 -12.42 -3.46 -6.71
C ILE A 100 -11.36 -2.37 -6.44
N ASP A 101 -10.56 -2.52 -5.40
CA ASP A 101 -9.47 -1.60 -5.09
C ASP A 101 -8.27 -1.89 -6.01
N PRO A 102 -7.83 -0.94 -6.86
CA PRO A 102 -6.66 -1.16 -7.70
C PRO A 102 -5.36 -1.34 -6.89
N TRP A 103 -5.31 -0.86 -5.64
CA TRP A 103 -4.12 -1.00 -4.79
C TRP A 103 -3.90 -2.42 -4.29
N LYS A 104 -4.87 -3.34 -4.41
CA LYS A 104 -4.71 -4.73 -4.01
C LYS A 104 -3.57 -5.45 -4.77
N GLU A 105 -3.25 -4.97 -5.99
CA GLU A 105 -2.16 -5.53 -6.80
C GLU A 105 -0.77 -5.29 -6.17
N LEU A 106 -0.68 -4.36 -5.20
CA LEU A 106 0.54 -4.07 -4.43
C LEU A 106 0.49 -4.69 -3.02
N SER A 107 -0.39 -5.64 -2.78
CA SER A 107 -0.66 -6.25 -1.47
C SER A 107 -0.40 -7.76 -1.48
N VAL A 108 -0.42 -8.38 -0.29
CA VAL A 108 -0.44 -9.83 -0.14
C VAL A 108 -1.89 -10.31 -0.37
N VAL A 109 -2.13 -10.98 -1.49
CA VAL A 109 -3.49 -11.42 -1.92
C VAL A 109 -3.70 -12.93 -1.85
N ARG A 110 -2.65 -13.69 -1.53
CA ARG A 110 -2.71 -15.14 -1.35
C ARG A 110 -2.28 -15.49 0.05
N ASP A 111 -2.98 -16.45 0.67
CA ASP A 111 -2.50 -17.04 1.91
C ASP A 111 -1.18 -17.78 1.62
N GLY A 112 -0.16 -17.53 2.44
CA GLY A 112 1.12 -18.22 2.34
C GLY A 112 0.91 -19.73 2.44
N THR A 113 1.62 -20.51 1.62
CA THR A 113 1.45 -21.96 1.50
C THR A 113 2.02 -22.77 2.66
N GLU A 114 2.43 -22.15 3.76
CA GLU A 114 2.98 -22.87 4.91
C GLU A 114 1.98 -22.87 6.06
N GLU A 115 1.54 -24.09 6.38
CA GLU A 115 0.68 -24.44 7.50
C GLU A 115 1.32 -24.00 8.84
N GLY A 116 1.16 -22.72 9.20
CA GLY A 116 1.70 -22.20 10.44
C GLY A 116 1.32 -20.76 10.70
N GLU A 117 0.09 -20.53 11.18
CA GLU A 117 -0.45 -19.35 11.92
C GLU A 117 -0.02 -17.89 11.57
N GLU A 118 0.70 -17.63 10.49
CA GLU A 118 1.38 -16.37 10.19
C GLU A 118 0.99 -15.85 8.79
N ALA A 119 0.61 -14.56 8.71
CA ALA A 119 -0.05 -13.87 7.60
C ALA A 119 -1.40 -14.46 7.15
N GLN A 120 -2.50 -13.76 7.47
CA GLN A 120 -3.85 -14.12 7.00
C GLN A 120 -4.41 -13.03 6.11
N THR A 121 -4.85 -13.41 4.91
CA THR A 121 -5.48 -12.47 3.99
C THR A 121 -6.99 -12.42 4.25
N VAL A 122 -7.60 -11.22 4.16
CA VAL A 122 -9.05 -11.05 4.20
C VAL A 122 -9.48 -10.36 2.92
N PHE A 123 -10.10 -11.10 2.01
CA PHE A 123 -10.52 -10.57 0.72
C PHE A 123 -12.00 -10.19 0.70
N ILE A 124 -12.28 -8.92 0.43
CA ILE A 124 -13.63 -8.35 0.42
C ILE A 124 -14.03 -7.99 -1.01
N LYS A 125 -14.58 -8.98 -1.73
CA LYS A 125 -14.84 -8.98 -3.19
C LYS A 125 -15.38 -7.67 -3.78
N ASP A 126 -16.26 -6.98 -3.07
CA ASP A 126 -17.11 -5.94 -3.63
C ASP A 126 -16.97 -4.60 -2.89
N THR A 127 -15.78 -4.37 -2.33
CA THR A 127 -15.41 -3.12 -1.67
C THR A 127 -14.15 -2.50 -2.28
N ALA A 128 -14.08 -1.17 -2.18
CA ALA A 128 -12.95 -0.37 -2.61
C ALA A 128 -11.97 -0.15 -1.45
N HIS A 129 -11.07 0.82 -1.64
CA HIS A 129 -9.95 1.12 -0.75
C HIS A 129 -10.35 1.25 0.72
N CYS A 130 -9.77 0.39 1.56
CA CYS A 130 -9.89 0.38 3.02
C CYS A 130 -11.32 0.50 3.57
N ALA A 131 -12.31 -0.09 2.89
CA ALA A 131 -13.71 0.02 3.30
C ALA A 131 -13.98 -0.59 4.69
N ASP A 132 -13.20 -1.58 5.09
CA ASP A 132 -13.20 -2.22 6.41
C ASP A 132 -12.93 -1.22 7.54
N MET A 133 -12.05 -0.24 7.32
CA MET A 133 -11.67 0.80 8.28
C MET A 133 -12.70 1.94 8.42
N ALA A 134 -13.63 2.05 7.48
CA ALA A 134 -14.69 3.06 7.57
C ALA A 134 -15.68 2.75 8.71
N SER A 135 -16.35 3.78 9.23
CA SER A 135 -17.41 3.60 10.22
C SER A 135 -18.52 2.70 9.69
N ARG A 136 -19.06 1.86 10.57
CA ARG A 136 -20.17 0.95 10.26
C ARG A 136 -21.42 1.72 9.83
N ARG A 137 -22.09 1.22 8.80
CA ARG A 137 -23.37 1.74 8.31
C ARG A 137 -24.38 0.60 8.22
N PHE A 138 -25.66 0.93 8.42
CA PHE A 138 -26.74 -0.05 8.24
C PHE A 138 -26.81 -0.59 6.81
N THR A 139 -26.38 0.22 5.84
CA THR A 139 -26.33 -0.11 4.41
C THR A 139 -25.07 -0.88 4.00
N ASP A 140 -24.20 -1.24 4.94
CA ASP A 140 -23.00 -2.02 4.63
C ASP A 140 -23.37 -3.38 4.04
N ARG A 141 -22.65 -3.75 2.97
CA ARG A 141 -22.85 -5.03 2.30
C ARG A 141 -22.50 -6.20 3.22
N HIS A 142 -23.12 -7.34 2.98
CA HIS A 142 -22.91 -8.54 3.80
C HIS A 142 -21.44 -9.03 3.80
N SER A 143 -20.75 -8.92 2.66
CA SER A 143 -19.30 -9.18 2.53
C SER A 143 -18.47 -8.35 3.52
N LEU A 144 -18.67 -7.02 3.54
CA LEU A 144 -17.97 -6.10 4.44
C LEU A 144 -18.27 -6.40 5.91
N ARG A 145 -19.53 -6.69 6.24
CA ARG A 145 -19.91 -7.07 7.61
C ARG A 145 -19.22 -8.35 8.07
N ARG A 146 -19.19 -9.39 7.22
CA ARG A 146 -18.51 -10.65 7.51
C ARG A 146 -17.00 -10.45 7.66
N ALA A 147 -16.37 -9.69 6.77
CA ALA A 147 -14.95 -9.39 6.85
C ALA A 147 -14.58 -8.69 8.16
N ARG A 148 -15.37 -7.72 8.62
CA ARG A 148 -15.14 -7.07 9.93
C ARG A 148 -15.27 -8.05 11.10
N GLN A 149 -16.22 -8.98 11.05
CA GLN A 149 -16.36 -10.02 12.09
C GLN A 149 -15.15 -10.97 12.10
N GLU A 150 -14.64 -11.33 10.92
CA GLU A 150 -13.43 -12.12 10.76
C GLU A 150 -12.21 -11.40 11.34
N ILE A 151 -11.99 -10.13 10.97
CA ILE A 151 -10.93 -9.27 11.51
C ILE A 151 -11.02 -9.21 13.05
N GLU A 152 -12.20 -8.95 13.61
CA GLU A 152 -12.42 -8.91 15.06
C GLU A 152 -12.05 -10.24 15.73
N LYS A 153 -12.38 -11.38 15.10
CA LYS A 153 -12.04 -12.71 15.62
C LYS A 153 -10.53 -12.95 15.68
N HIS A 154 -9.79 -12.53 14.65
CA HIS A 154 -8.32 -12.65 14.63
C HIS A 154 -7.69 -11.76 15.71
N VAL A 155 -8.09 -10.50 15.79
CA VAL A 155 -7.58 -9.56 16.81
C VAL A 155 -7.88 -10.07 18.21
N ALA A 156 -9.11 -10.53 18.48
CA ALA A 156 -9.49 -11.08 19.77
C ALA A 156 -8.65 -12.32 20.14
N ARG A 157 -8.37 -13.21 19.18
CA ARG A 157 -7.49 -14.38 19.41
C ARG A 157 -6.07 -13.92 19.78
N TRP A 158 -5.49 -12.99 19.04
CA TRP A 158 -4.14 -12.49 19.32
C TRP A 158 -4.04 -11.80 20.68
N LEU A 159 -5.07 -11.04 21.09
CA LEU A 159 -5.14 -10.43 22.41
C LEU A 159 -5.20 -11.48 23.52
N LYS A 160 -5.96 -12.57 23.30
CA LYS A 160 -6.02 -13.69 24.24
C LYS A 160 -4.67 -14.38 24.37
N THR A 161 -4.04 -14.77 23.25
CA THR A 161 -2.71 -15.39 23.25
C THR A 161 -1.67 -14.51 23.94
N ALA A 162 -1.67 -13.21 23.66
CA ALA A 162 -0.76 -12.27 24.32
C ALA A 162 -0.98 -12.17 25.84
N ALA A 163 -2.22 -12.32 26.32
CA ALA A 163 -2.53 -12.33 27.74
C ALA A 163 -2.03 -13.61 28.43
N GLU A 164 -2.14 -14.76 27.75
CA GLU A 164 -1.65 -16.07 28.22
C GLU A 164 -0.11 -16.08 28.30
N GLU A 165 0.58 -15.66 27.23
CA GLU A 165 2.05 -15.52 27.20
C GLU A 165 2.58 -14.62 28.33
N LYS A 166 1.84 -13.54 28.62
CA LYS A 166 2.20 -12.62 29.71
C LYS A 166 1.99 -13.23 31.10
N ALA A 167 0.99 -14.10 31.27
CA ALA A 167 0.75 -14.77 32.54
C ALA A 167 1.83 -15.82 32.82
N GLU A 168 2.21 -16.60 31.82
CA GLU A 168 3.27 -17.61 31.91
C GLU A 168 4.63 -16.98 32.25
N ASN A 169 4.98 -15.87 31.59
CA ASN A 169 6.21 -15.12 31.87
C ASN A 169 6.26 -14.44 33.25
N ARG A 170 5.15 -14.38 33.99
CA ARG A 170 5.09 -13.84 35.37
C ARG A 170 5.18 -14.93 36.43
N THR A 171 4.98 -16.18 36.05
CA THR A 171 5.08 -17.35 36.94
C THR A 171 6.46 -18.00 36.95
N VAL A 172 7.36 -17.53 36.08
CA VAL A 172 8.80 -17.87 36.05
C VAL A 172 9.60 -16.71 36.65
#